data_AF-A0A972XAN4-F1
#
_entry.id   AF-A0A972XAN4-F1
#
_cell.length_a   1.000
_cell.length_b   1.000
_cell.length_c   1.000
_cell.angle_alpha   90.00
_cell.angle_beta   90.00
_cell.angle_gamma   90.00
#
_symmetry.space_group_name_H-M   'P 1'
#
loop_
_entity.id
_entity.type
_entity.pdbx_description
1 polymer ?
#
loop_
_entity_poly.entity_id
_entity_poly.type
_entity_poly.pdbx_seq_one_letter_code
_entity_poly.pdbx_strand_id
1 'polypeptide(L)'
;MWFVPVVAGSCFLFAIAALVAVPHALPFGSKPKEEEAAGPMIVNPLGRKNDKERESPAVRDRPAIGQAQPRTEAGARSGKRGASSASPKPFPDPNPVRPMASPASHDGSDPIQAVLRSVAVVAVPGEGHGSGFVAAPGVLVTNYHVIEDAVIGDLQISFPDNDALAGRPLRAELIHLSITDDLAFLSIDADVRPLGVKTQYEHVNGQRVVAIGSPGSGGDGPTLENLTTDGRLGPELTLDDDEKRWALSMAVNGGNSGGPLVDAPSGEVIGVIVAKFTETEAQSLAIPHSALVRELARAGQASQDTRAAVLSLHRQRYCVRRMARILGVTSFAFDRSIAAARANSDEGAAGMDAAFNEYKTSAAAVFAKQFADFSGTVGGEVEDLQDDPNCDPRVKRGLSKLLSDIEDQADEIRRRVPSDEIEDFLGRFRGSVEGSRALVKSLAERLQMKPPENQQEQE
;
A
#
# COMPACT_ATOMS: atom_id res chain seq x y z
N MET A 1 -1.99 -30.12 38.72
CA MET A 1 -0.51 -30.16 38.77
C MET A 1 -0.03 -30.73 37.46
N TRP A 2 0.92 -30.05 36.81
CA TRP A 2 1.68 -30.43 35.61
C TRP A 2 1.04 -30.20 34.22
N PHE A 3 1.42 -29.02 33.72
CA PHE A 3 1.50 -28.57 32.33
C PHE A 3 2.66 -29.25 31.57
N VAL A 4 2.57 -29.29 30.23
CA VAL A 4 3.61 -28.93 29.22
C VAL A 4 2.97 -29.03 27.80
N PRO A 5 3.41 -28.25 26.80
CA PRO A 5 2.56 -27.51 25.86
C PRO A 5 2.61 -28.02 24.40
N VAL A 6 1.72 -27.47 23.56
CA VAL A 6 1.86 -27.51 22.10
C VAL A 6 1.71 -26.10 21.53
N VAL A 7 2.65 -25.80 20.63
CA VAL A 7 2.89 -24.59 19.85
C VAL A 7 1.88 -24.46 18.70
N ALA A 8 1.30 -23.28 18.52
CA ALA A 8 0.82 -22.72 17.24
C ALA A 8 0.68 -21.20 17.47
N GLY A 9 1.29 -20.29 16.70
CA GLY A 9 1.57 -20.35 15.28
C GLY A 9 0.49 -19.59 14.53
N SER A 10 0.69 -18.27 14.45
CA SER A 10 0.14 -17.27 13.52
C SER A 10 -1.13 -17.59 12.73
N CYS A 11 -2.19 -16.80 13.00
CA CYS A 11 -3.23 -16.35 12.05
C CYS A 11 -4.29 -15.66 12.90
N PHE A 12 -4.48 -14.35 12.83
CA PHE A 12 -5.78 -13.69 13.05
C PHE A 12 -5.63 -12.17 12.80
N LEU A 13 -5.99 -11.78 11.58
CA LEU A 13 -6.45 -10.43 11.22
C LEU A 13 -7.84 -10.62 10.61
N PHE A 14 -8.74 -9.67 10.88
CA PHE A 14 -10.15 -9.58 10.51
C PHE A 14 -11.16 -10.44 11.29
N ALA A 15 -11.72 -9.85 12.35
CA ALA A 15 -13.17 -9.80 12.62
C ALA A 15 -13.45 -9.19 14.00
N ILE A 16 -13.79 -7.89 14.06
CA ILE A 16 -14.61 -7.37 15.17
C ILE A 16 -15.65 -6.44 14.58
N ALA A 17 -16.78 -7.03 14.18
CA ALA A 17 -18.06 -6.36 14.06
C ALA A 17 -19.07 -7.09 14.95
N ALA A 18 -19.90 -6.31 15.63
CA ALA A 18 -21.09 -6.67 16.41
C ALA A 18 -20.89 -7.30 17.80
N LEU A 19 -21.12 -6.48 18.84
CA LEU A 19 -21.88 -6.91 20.02
C LEU A 19 -22.56 -5.70 20.69
N VAL A 20 -23.83 -5.46 20.33
CA VAL A 20 -24.77 -4.73 21.19
C VAL A 20 -25.99 -5.63 21.37
N ALA A 21 -26.14 -6.15 22.58
CA ALA A 21 -27.33 -6.83 23.03
C ALA A 21 -28.18 -5.84 23.85
N VAL A 22 -29.47 -5.72 23.51
CA VAL A 22 -30.49 -5.10 24.39
C VAL A 22 -31.66 -6.07 24.49
N PRO A 23 -32.18 -6.41 25.70
CA PRO A 23 -33.24 -7.39 25.85
C PRO A 23 -34.65 -6.80 25.95
N HIS A 24 -35.60 -7.57 25.38
CA HIS A 24 -36.99 -7.84 25.81
C HIS A 24 -38.07 -6.75 25.68
N ALA A 25 -39.11 -7.00 24.86
CA ALA A 25 -40.36 -7.68 25.27
C ALA A 25 -41.46 -7.58 24.19
N LEU A 26 -42.08 -8.73 23.85
CA LEU A 26 -43.36 -8.92 23.12
C LEU A 26 -44.55 -8.71 24.10
N PRO A 27 -45.87 -8.65 23.72
CA PRO A 27 -46.54 -9.61 22.79
C PRO A 27 -47.86 -9.20 22.06
N PHE A 28 -48.42 -10.21 21.34
CA PHE A 28 -49.76 -10.40 20.74
C PHE A 28 -49.98 -9.82 19.32
N GLY A 29 -50.55 -10.52 18.33
CA GLY A 29 -51.11 -11.88 18.23
C GLY A 29 -51.92 -12.03 16.92
N SER A 30 -52.23 -13.30 16.59
CA SER A 30 -53.22 -13.82 15.59
C SER A 30 -52.73 -14.29 14.21
N LYS A 31 -53.15 -15.53 13.87
CA LYS A 31 -52.80 -16.40 12.73
C LYS A 31 -53.82 -16.24 11.55
N PRO A 32 -53.94 -17.17 10.57
CA PRO A 32 -53.39 -17.09 9.20
C PRO A 32 -54.49 -17.20 8.12
N LYS A 33 -54.13 -17.27 6.82
CA LYS A 33 -54.92 -17.99 5.80
C LYS A 33 -54.10 -18.32 4.53
N GLU A 34 -54.40 -19.49 3.99
CA GLU A 34 -53.92 -20.18 2.77
C GLU A 34 -54.09 -19.31 1.50
N GLU A 35 -53.46 -19.53 0.34
CA GLU A 35 -53.53 -20.74 -0.49
C GLU A 35 -52.55 -20.67 -1.71
N GLU A 36 -52.04 -21.85 -2.09
CA GLU A 36 -51.80 -22.39 -3.45
C GLU A 36 -50.64 -22.04 -4.43
N ALA A 37 -49.97 -23.14 -4.82
CA ALA A 37 -49.52 -23.63 -6.14
C ALA A 37 -48.36 -22.97 -6.93
N ALA A 38 -47.21 -23.66 -6.99
CA ALA A 38 -46.72 -24.44 -8.17
C ALA A 38 -45.22 -24.78 -8.04
N GLY A 39 -44.87 -26.08 -8.04
CA GLY A 39 -43.51 -26.59 -8.25
C GLY A 39 -43.30 -27.12 -9.68
N PRO A 40 -42.23 -27.88 -10.00
CA PRO A 40 -41.08 -28.24 -9.16
C PRO A 40 -39.69 -27.97 -9.80
N MET A 41 -38.67 -27.78 -8.97
CA MET A 41 -37.26 -27.99 -9.34
C MET A 41 -36.90 -29.46 -9.19
N ILE A 42 -36.31 -30.03 -10.24
CA ILE A 42 -35.80 -31.39 -10.28
C ILE A 42 -34.50 -31.46 -9.47
N VAL A 43 -34.52 -32.28 -8.43
CA VAL A 43 -33.34 -32.84 -7.76
C VAL A 43 -33.15 -34.28 -8.26
N ASN A 44 -31.91 -34.70 -8.47
CA ASN A 44 -31.56 -36.11 -8.48
C ASN A 44 -30.17 -36.32 -7.86
N PRO A 45 -29.90 -37.48 -7.25
CA PRO A 45 -29.15 -37.57 -6.01
C PRO A 45 -27.83 -38.34 -6.14
N LEU A 46 -27.10 -38.30 -5.03
CA LEU A 46 -25.92 -39.10 -4.68
C LEU A 46 -26.04 -40.59 -5.05
N GLY A 47 -25.01 -41.11 -5.72
CA GLY A 47 -24.73 -42.54 -5.89
C GLY A 47 -23.31 -42.84 -5.38
N ARG A 48 -23.21 -43.78 -4.45
CA ARG A 48 -22.00 -44.18 -3.71
C ARG A 48 -21.50 -45.54 -4.21
N LYS A 49 -20.17 -45.74 -4.13
CA LYS A 49 -19.39 -47.00 -4.09
C LYS A 49 -18.99 -47.69 -5.40
N ASN A 50 -17.67 -47.85 -5.63
CA ASN A 50 -16.98 -49.06 -5.18
C ASN A 50 -15.45 -48.94 -5.26
N ASP A 51 -14.82 -49.59 -4.29
CA ASP A 51 -13.40 -49.76 -4.03
C ASP A 51 -12.69 -50.57 -5.13
N LYS A 52 -11.37 -50.35 -5.29
CA LYS A 52 -10.40 -51.44 -5.49
C LYS A 52 -8.96 -51.00 -5.18
N GLU A 53 -8.38 -51.77 -4.28
CA GLU A 53 -6.99 -51.78 -3.81
C GLU A 53 -5.99 -52.07 -4.94
N ARG A 54 -4.76 -51.52 -4.82
CA ARG A 54 -3.51 -52.31 -4.81
C ARG A 54 -2.24 -51.45 -4.60
N GLU A 55 -1.57 -51.77 -3.48
CA GLU A 55 -0.13 -52.06 -3.31
C GLU A 55 0.96 -50.98 -3.55
N SER A 56 1.60 -50.60 -2.43
CA SER A 56 2.94 -50.01 -2.31
C SER A 56 4.08 -51.01 -2.65
N PRO A 57 5.32 -50.54 -2.83
CA PRO A 57 6.36 -51.04 -1.91
C PRO A 57 7.47 -50.05 -1.47
N ALA A 58 7.93 -50.32 -0.25
CA ALA A 58 9.33 -50.33 0.26
C ALA A 58 10.16 -49.04 0.48
N VAL A 59 10.12 -48.59 1.73
CA VAL A 59 11.24 -48.42 2.70
C VAL A 59 12.68 -48.59 2.18
N ARG A 60 13.55 -47.58 2.47
CA ARG A 60 14.92 -47.76 2.97
C ARG A 60 15.50 -46.50 3.65
N ASP A 61 15.78 -46.66 4.94
CA ASP A 61 16.90 -46.19 5.77
C ASP A 61 17.30 -44.69 5.88
N ARG A 62 17.14 -44.19 7.11
CA ARG A 62 17.85 -43.03 7.70
C ARG A 62 19.25 -43.41 8.18
N PRO A 63 20.11 -42.42 8.45
CA PRO A 63 20.86 -42.47 9.70
C PRO A 63 20.78 -41.21 10.58
N ALA A 64 20.58 -41.50 11.86
CA ALA A 64 21.11 -40.89 13.10
C ALA A 64 21.17 -39.37 13.33
N ILE A 65 20.48 -38.99 14.41
CA ILE A 65 20.51 -37.72 15.14
C ILE A 65 21.75 -37.68 16.04
N GLY A 66 22.57 -36.63 15.90
CA GLY A 66 23.59 -36.24 16.86
C GLY A 66 23.06 -35.16 17.82
N GLN A 67 23.17 -35.42 19.11
CA GLN A 67 22.64 -34.61 20.21
C GLN A 67 23.35 -33.24 20.32
N ALA A 68 22.58 -32.19 20.62
CA ALA A 68 23.07 -30.87 20.99
C ALA A 68 22.68 -30.55 22.45
N GLN A 69 23.65 -30.03 23.21
CA GLN A 69 23.50 -29.43 24.54
C GLN A 69 24.61 -28.36 24.73
N PRO A 70 24.47 -27.40 25.66
CA PRO A 70 23.95 -26.05 25.43
C PRO A 70 25.06 -24.98 25.38
N ARG A 71 24.79 -23.82 24.78
CA ARG A 71 25.70 -22.67 24.80
C ARG A 71 25.39 -21.75 25.98
N THR A 72 26.42 -21.52 26.78
CA THR A 72 26.56 -20.51 27.83
C THR A 72 26.70 -19.09 27.25
N GLU A 73 26.28 -18.12 28.05
CA GLU A 73 26.34 -16.68 27.82
C GLU A 73 27.76 -16.09 27.87
N ALA A 74 27.81 -14.82 27.43
CA ALA A 74 28.80 -13.75 27.67
C ALA A 74 29.94 -13.55 26.64
N GLY A 75 30.00 -12.31 26.11
CA GLY A 75 31.22 -11.75 25.52
C GLY A 75 31.00 -10.80 24.34
N ALA A 76 30.87 -9.50 24.63
CA ALA A 76 30.79 -8.41 23.67
C ALA A 76 31.91 -8.38 22.61
N ARG A 77 31.59 -7.92 21.39
CA ARG A 77 32.49 -7.08 20.57
C ARG A 77 31.76 -6.45 19.36
N SER A 78 31.77 -5.12 19.38
CA SER A 78 31.54 -4.23 18.24
C SER A 78 32.35 -4.68 17.02
N GLY A 79 31.67 -4.89 15.90
CA GLY A 79 32.25 -5.23 14.62
C GLY A 79 31.57 -4.43 13.52
N LYS A 80 32.20 -3.31 13.14
CA LYS A 80 31.90 -2.57 11.90
C LYS A 80 31.86 -3.56 10.73
N ARG A 81 30.66 -3.80 10.17
CA ARG A 81 30.54 -4.47 8.88
C ARG A 81 30.77 -3.42 7.79
N GLY A 82 31.98 -3.41 7.25
CA GLY A 82 32.24 -2.82 5.94
C GLY A 82 31.53 -3.68 4.89
N ALA A 83 30.37 -3.22 4.44
CA ALA A 83 29.81 -3.68 3.18
C ALA A 83 30.63 -3.01 2.08
N SER A 84 31.31 -3.82 1.28
CA SER A 84 31.94 -3.42 0.02
C SER A 84 30.82 -2.92 -0.92
N SER A 85 30.54 -1.63 -0.90
CA SER A 85 29.70 -0.99 -1.91
C SER A 85 30.48 -0.93 -3.21
N ALA A 86 30.22 -1.86 -4.13
CA ALA A 86 30.48 -1.57 -5.53
C ALA A 86 29.69 -0.30 -5.86
N SER A 87 30.38 0.75 -6.33
CA SER A 87 29.74 2.00 -6.75
C SER A 87 28.66 1.66 -7.79
N PRO A 88 27.45 2.27 -7.69
CA PRO A 88 26.43 2.10 -8.71
C PRO A 88 27.01 2.42 -10.09
N LYS A 89 26.68 1.61 -11.11
CA LYS A 89 27.02 1.97 -12.48
C LYS A 89 26.35 3.32 -12.79
N PRO A 90 27.06 4.28 -13.40
CA PRO A 90 26.44 5.52 -13.85
C PRO A 90 25.27 5.18 -14.79
N PHE A 91 24.16 5.90 -14.61
CA PHE A 91 22.95 5.74 -15.41
C PHE A 91 23.27 5.78 -16.91
N PRO A 92 22.57 4.99 -17.72
CA PRO A 92 22.57 5.22 -19.16
C PRO A 92 22.16 6.68 -19.41
N ASP A 93 22.95 7.36 -20.24
CA ASP A 93 22.74 8.74 -20.66
C ASP A 93 21.27 8.90 -21.13
N PRO A 94 20.48 9.81 -20.53
CA PRO A 94 19.12 10.07 -20.96
C PRO A 94 19.17 10.80 -22.31
N ASN A 95 19.50 10.07 -23.36
CA ASN A 95 19.11 10.44 -24.72
C ASN A 95 17.61 10.74 -24.69
N PRO A 96 17.12 11.72 -25.48
CA PRO A 96 15.74 12.16 -25.40
C PRO A 96 14.83 10.94 -25.50
N VAL A 97 14.07 10.69 -24.43
CA VAL A 97 13.11 9.59 -24.35
C VAL A 97 12.07 9.86 -25.44
N ARG A 98 12.32 9.31 -26.62
CA ARG A 98 11.35 9.27 -27.70
C ARG A 98 10.52 8.01 -27.48
N PRO A 99 9.18 8.13 -27.42
CA PRO A 99 8.31 6.96 -27.46
C PRO A 99 8.72 6.07 -28.63
N MET A 100 9.04 4.81 -28.33
CA MET A 100 9.46 3.87 -29.35
C MET A 100 8.24 3.45 -30.17
N ALA A 101 8.36 3.49 -31.50
CA ALA A 101 7.35 2.90 -32.38
C ALA A 101 7.30 1.38 -32.11
N SER A 102 6.10 0.84 -31.96
CA SER A 102 5.93 -0.60 -31.76
C SER A 102 6.37 -1.36 -33.01
N PRO A 103 7.15 -2.45 -32.89
CA PRO A 103 7.22 -3.42 -33.96
C PRO A 103 5.89 -4.16 -33.97
N ALA A 104 5.13 -4.04 -35.06
CA ALA A 104 4.06 -4.97 -35.35
C ALA A 104 4.59 -6.40 -35.14
N SER A 105 3.82 -7.26 -34.46
CA SER A 105 4.19 -8.66 -34.29
C SER A 105 4.38 -9.30 -35.67
N HIS A 106 5.63 -9.40 -36.12
CA HIS A 106 5.97 -9.88 -37.46
C HIS A 106 5.88 -11.42 -37.56
N ASP A 107 5.50 -12.12 -36.49
CA ASP A 107 5.42 -13.59 -36.44
C ASP A 107 3.99 -14.13 -36.23
N GLY A 108 2.97 -13.28 -36.14
CA GLY A 108 1.59 -13.71 -35.86
C GLY A 108 1.31 -14.09 -34.40
N SER A 109 2.23 -13.79 -33.47
CA SER A 109 1.98 -13.89 -32.03
C SER A 109 0.99 -12.84 -31.54
N ASP A 110 0.22 -13.19 -30.50
CA ASP A 110 -0.69 -12.29 -29.81
C ASP A 110 0.09 -11.07 -29.28
N PRO A 111 -0.21 -9.84 -29.74
CA PRO A 111 0.52 -8.64 -29.33
C PRO A 111 0.49 -8.42 -27.82
N ILE A 112 -0.51 -8.94 -27.11
CA ILE A 112 -0.64 -8.82 -25.65
C ILE A 112 0.39 -9.67 -24.91
N GLN A 113 0.79 -10.83 -25.46
CA GLN A 113 1.79 -11.71 -24.82
C GLN A 113 3.17 -11.05 -24.75
N ALA A 114 3.52 -10.25 -25.75
CA ALA A 114 4.75 -9.47 -25.74
C ALA A 114 4.74 -8.39 -24.65
N VAL A 115 3.55 -7.89 -24.27
CA VAL A 115 3.41 -6.82 -23.28
C VAL A 115 3.69 -7.33 -21.85
N LEU A 116 3.22 -8.54 -21.51
CA LEU A 116 3.34 -9.12 -20.16
C LEU A 116 4.79 -9.09 -19.63
N ARG A 117 5.77 -9.37 -20.48
CA ARG A 117 7.21 -9.43 -20.11
C ARG A 117 7.81 -8.09 -19.67
N SER A 118 7.13 -6.99 -20.00
CA SER A 118 7.55 -5.62 -19.68
C SER A 118 6.71 -4.98 -18.59
N VAL A 119 5.73 -5.71 -18.04
CA VAL A 119 4.91 -5.28 -16.90
C VAL A 119 5.52 -5.83 -15.62
N ALA A 120 5.69 -4.94 -14.65
CA ALA A 120 6.25 -5.22 -13.35
C ALA A 120 5.19 -5.13 -12.25
N VAL A 121 5.44 -5.88 -11.18
CA VAL A 121 4.92 -5.59 -9.85
C VAL A 121 5.80 -4.53 -9.21
N VAL A 122 5.17 -3.50 -8.64
CA VAL A 122 5.84 -2.47 -7.83
C VAL A 122 5.38 -2.68 -6.38
N ALA A 123 6.22 -3.33 -5.58
CA ALA A 123 5.90 -3.67 -4.20
C ALA A 123 6.49 -2.66 -3.21
N VAL A 124 5.68 -2.28 -2.23
CA VAL A 124 6.04 -1.48 -1.06
C VAL A 124 5.95 -2.40 0.17
N PRO A 125 7.09 -2.95 0.64
CA PRO A 125 7.09 -3.92 1.73
C PRO A 125 6.33 -3.39 2.96
N GLY A 126 5.36 -4.17 3.44
CA GLY A 126 4.54 -3.83 4.61
C GLY A 126 3.36 -2.88 4.35
N GLU A 127 3.25 -2.28 3.15
CA GLU A 127 2.16 -1.34 2.82
C GLU A 127 1.25 -1.89 1.70
N GLY A 128 1.82 -2.51 0.65
CA GLY A 128 1.03 -3.05 -0.46
C GLY A 128 1.82 -3.18 -1.75
N HIS A 129 1.11 -3.26 -2.88
CA HIS A 129 1.74 -3.26 -4.20
C HIS A 129 0.80 -2.69 -5.27
N GLY A 130 1.41 -2.28 -6.39
CA GLY A 130 0.74 -1.97 -7.65
C GLY A 130 1.47 -2.61 -8.82
N SER A 131 1.21 -2.09 -10.01
CA SER A 131 1.87 -2.45 -11.25
C SER A 131 2.64 -1.27 -11.85
N GLY A 132 3.54 -1.60 -12.75
CA GLY A 132 4.25 -0.63 -13.57
C GLY A 132 4.65 -1.28 -14.90
N PHE A 133 5.18 -0.51 -15.81
CA PHE A 133 5.70 -1.04 -17.07
C PHE A 133 6.87 -0.23 -17.59
N VAL A 134 7.73 -0.89 -18.36
CA VAL A 134 8.88 -0.21 -18.98
C VAL A 134 8.41 0.56 -20.21
N ALA A 135 8.45 1.89 -20.16
CA ALA A 135 7.99 2.78 -21.25
C ALA A 135 9.15 3.34 -22.09
N ALA A 136 10.38 3.26 -21.57
CA ALA A 136 11.62 3.57 -22.27
C ALA A 136 12.77 2.73 -21.67
N PRO A 137 13.93 2.60 -22.34
CA PRO A 137 15.03 1.79 -21.82
C PRO A 137 15.41 2.17 -20.39
N GLY A 138 15.29 1.23 -19.45
CA GLY A 138 15.58 1.44 -18.03
C GLY A 138 14.62 2.40 -17.29
N VAL A 139 13.50 2.79 -17.90
CA VAL A 139 12.49 3.68 -17.30
C VAL A 139 11.17 2.94 -17.15
N LEU A 140 10.81 2.70 -15.89
CA LEU A 140 9.55 2.13 -15.48
C LEU A 140 8.57 3.25 -15.09
N VAL A 141 7.33 3.14 -15.57
CA VAL A 141 6.23 4.03 -15.23
C VAL A 141 5.28 3.30 -14.30
N THR A 142 4.78 3.99 -13.28
CA THR A 142 3.73 3.53 -12.38
C THR A 142 2.89 4.74 -11.92
N ASN A 143 1.89 4.52 -11.06
CA ASN A 143 1.19 5.62 -10.43
C ASN A 143 1.98 6.21 -9.26
N TYR A 144 1.77 7.49 -8.97
CA TYR A 144 2.39 8.10 -7.79
C TYR A 144 1.80 7.52 -6.50
N HIS A 145 0.48 7.31 -6.42
CA HIS A 145 -0.15 6.72 -5.24
C HIS A 145 0.35 5.31 -4.90
N VAL A 146 0.89 4.56 -5.87
CA VAL A 146 1.48 3.23 -5.63
C VAL A 146 2.75 3.34 -4.78
N ILE A 147 3.51 4.43 -4.93
CA ILE A 147 4.79 4.64 -4.24
C ILE A 147 4.73 5.74 -3.17
N GLU A 148 3.59 6.43 -3.01
CA GLU A 148 3.51 7.64 -2.20
C GLU A 148 3.76 7.39 -0.70
N ASP A 149 3.48 6.18 -0.24
CA ASP A 149 3.70 5.66 1.10
C ASP A 149 4.99 4.84 1.23
N ALA A 150 5.91 4.94 0.26
CA ALA A 150 7.15 4.18 0.25
C ALA A 150 8.38 5.05 0.48
N VAL A 151 9.36 4.51 1.21
CA VAL A 151 10.76 4.94 1.05
C VAL A 151 11.25 4.37 -0.28
N ILE A 152 11.73 5.23 -1.19
CA ILE A 152 12.07 4.83 -2.57
C ILE A 152 13.12 3.70 -2.59
N GLY A 153 14.09 3.72 -1.68
CA GLY A 153 15.13 2.71 -1.58
C GLY A 153 14.64 1.31 -1.19
N ASP A 154 13.43 1.22 -0.63
CA ASP A 154 12.81 -0.03 -0.17
C ASP A 154 11.85 -0.64 -1.20
N LEU A 155 11.59 0.06 -2.30
CA LEU A 155 10.78 -0.46 -3.40
C LEU A 155 11.37 -1.75 -3.97
N GLN A 156 10.51 -2.72 -4.22
CA GLN A 156 10.86 -3.99 -4.84
C GLN A 156 10.14 -4.11 -6.18
N ILE A 157 10.91 -4.16 -7.27
CA ILE A 157 10.38 -4.26 -8.64
C ILE A 157 10.61 -5.67 -9.16
N SER A 158 9.56 -6.37 -9.55
CA SER A 158 9.69 -7.73 -10.12
C SER A 158 8.88 -7.89 -11.40
N PHE A 159 9.43 -8.63 -12.37
CA PHE A 159 8.79 -8.93 -13.64
C PHE A 159 8.39 -10.42 -13.67
N PRO A 160 7.16 -10.77 -13.27
CA PRO A 160 6.78 -12.16 -13.07
C PRO A 160 6.81 -12.97 -14.37
N ASP A 161 6.45 -12.36 -15.51
CA ASP A 161 6.44 -13.01 -16.84
C ASP A 161 7.76 -12.86 -17.61
N ASN A 162 8.83 -12.40 -16.95
CA ASN A 162 10.14 -12.25 -17.57
C ASN A 162 11.12 -13.27 -17.01
N ASP A 163 11.26 -14.40 -17.72
CA ASP A 163 12.13 -15.52 -17.34
C ASP A 163 13.58 -15.10 -17.01
N ALA A 164 14.10 -14.08 -17.70
CA ALA A 164 15.47 -13.60 -17.49
C ALA A 164 15.64 -12.87 -16.14
N LEU A 165 14.54 -12.38 -15.56
CA LEU A 165 14.49 -11.62 -14.31
C LEU A 165 13.75 -12.37 -13.19
N ALA A 166 13.31 -13.60 -13.46
CA ALA A 166 12.57 -14.41 -12.49
C ALA A 166 13.40 -14.66 -11.22
N GLY A 167 12.85 -14.30 -10.06
CA GLY A 167 13.36 -14.72 -8.75
C GLY A 167 14.20 -13.69 -7.96
N ARG A 168 14.41 -12.46 -8.43
CA ARG A 168 14.97 -11.38 -7.59
C ARG A 168 14.30 -10.02 -7.86
N PRO A 169 13.82 -9.32 -6.81
CA PRO A 169 13.36 -7.96 -6.96
C PRO A 169 14.53 -7.02 -7.27
N LEU A 170 14.30 -6.10 -8.20
CA LEU A 170 15.20 -5.01 -8.55
C LEU A 170 14.91 -3.80 -7.66
N ARG A 171 15.94 -2.99 -7.45
CA ARG A 171 15.79 -1.66 -6.84
C ARG A 171 15.45 -0.64 -7.91
N ALA A 172 14.86 0.47 -7.47
CA ALA A 172 14.50 1.59 -8.31
C ALA A 172 15.01 2.91 -7.73
N GLU A 173 15.21 3.89 -8.60
CA GLU A 173 15.42 5.29 -8.22
C GLU A 173 14.33 6.17 -8.81
N LEU A 174 13.85 7.14 -8.04
CA LEU A 174 12.84 8.07 -8.51
C LEU A 174 13.48 9.14 -9.41
N ILE A 175 13.04 9.22 -10.66
CA ILE A 175 13.59 10.17 -11.63
C ILE A 175 12.65 11.34 -11.94
N HIS A 176 11.34 11.13 -11.88
CA HIS A 176 10.33 12.16 -12.13
C HIS A 176 9.00 11.79 -11.47
N LEU A 177 8.22 12.80 -11.11
CA LEU A 177 6.87 12.64 -10.59
C LEU A 177 5.95 13.71 -11.20
N SER A 178 4.71 13.32 -11.49
CA SER A 178 3.60 14.23 -11.72
C SER A 178 2.49 13.87 -10.73
N ILE A 179 2.37 14.67 -9.66
CA ILE A 179 1.35 14.47 -8.63
C ILE A 179 -0.04 14.67 -9.22
N THR A 180 -0.22 15.66 -10.10
CA THR A 180 -1.50 15.99 -10.74
C THR A 180 -1.96 14.91 -11.71
N ASP A 181 -1.03 14.29 -12.43
CA ASP A 181 -1.39 13.18 -13.34
C ASP A 181 -1.38 11.83 -12.64
N ASP A 182 -0.99 11.75 -11.37
CA ASP A 182 -0.76 10.51 -10.63
C ASP A 182 0.22 9.57 -11.35
N LEU A 183 1.36 10.10 -11.77
CA LEU A 183 2.42 9.36 -12.45
C LEU A 183 3.75 9.46 -11.71
N ALA A 184 4.46 8.33 -11.61
CA ALA A 184 5.83 8.26 -11.16
C ALA A 184 6.69 7.52 -12.18
N PHE A 185 7.91 8.02 -12.36
CA PHE A 185 8.89 7.47 -13.28
C PHE A 185 10.09 7.02 -12.46
N LEU A 186 10.41 5.75 -12.60
CA LEU A 186 11.46 5.06 -11.87
C LEU A 186 12.55 4.61 -12.83
N SER A 187 13.81 4.82 -12.47
CA SER A 187 14.93 4.18 -13.16
C SER A 187 15.20 2.81 -12.55
N ILE A 188 15.39 1.81 -13.41
CA ILE A 188 15.74 0.44 -13.03
C ILE A 188 16.94 -0.04 -13.85
N ASP A 189 17.84 -0.81 -13.23
CA ASP A 189 18.98 -1.44 -13.91
C ASP A 189 18.57 -2.82 -14.43
N ALA A 190 17.83 -2.84 -15.54
CA ALA A 190 17.42 -4.06 -16.22
C ALA A 190 17.26 -3.87 -17.73
N ASP A 191 17.64 -4.90 -18.50
CA ASP A 191 17.44 -4.97 -19.94
C ASP A 191 16.05 -5.54 -20.26
N VAL A 192 15.03 -4.71 -20.04
CA VAL A 192 13.64 -5.02 -20.36
C VAL A 192 13.23 -4.21 -21.56
N ARG A 193 12.61 -4.88 -22.54
CA ARG A 193 12.11 -4.21 -23.75
C ARG A 193 11.03 -3.20 -23.38
N PRO A 194 11.15 -1.92 -23.79
CA PRO A 194 10.09 -0.95 -23.57
C PRO A 194 8.84 -1.25 -24.40
N LEU A 195 7.68 -0.94 -23.83
CA LEU A 195 6.41 -0.94 -24.55
C LEU A 195 6.30 0.30 -25.44
N GLY A 196 5.72 0.12 -26.63
CA GLY A 196 5.39 1.23 -27.51
C GLY A 196 4.25 2.05 -26.91
N VAL A 197 4.47 3.35 -26.68
CA VAL A 197 3.45 4.29 -26.21
C VAL A 197 2.94 5.09 -27.41
N LYS A 198 1.63 5.08 -27.67
CA LYS A 198 1.05 5.87 -28.77
C LYS A 198 1.26 7.36 -28.48
N THR A 199 1.95 8.04 -29.39
CA THR A 199 2.20 9.50 -29.29
C THR A 199 1.05 10.34 -29.81
N GLN A 200 0.25 9.77 -30.70
CA GLN A 200 -0.94 10.37 -31.26
C GLN A 200 -2.04 9.33 -31.18
N TYR A 201 -3.03 9.60 -30.34
CA TYR A 201 -4.17 8.72 -30.16
C TYR A 201 -5.44 9.57 -30.02
N GLU A 202 -6.44 9.25 -30.84
CA GLU A 202 -7.77 9.80 -30.73
C GLU A 202 -8.60 8.88 -29.83
N HIS A 203 -9.25 9.47 -28.82
CA HIS A 203 -10.07 8.72 -27.88
C HIS A 203 -11.35 8.23 -28.55
N VAL A 204 -11.56 6.91 -28.58
CA VAL A 204 -12.72 6.27 -29.21
C VAL A 204 -13.51 5.46 -28.19
N ASN A 205 -14.69 5.96 -27.82
CA ASN A 205 -15.64 5.23 -26.97
C ASN A 205 -15.96 3.86 -27.56
N GLY A 206 -15.97 2.82 -26.73
CA GLY A 206 -16.23 1.45 -27.14
C GLY A 206 -15.05 0.75 -27.83
N GLN A 207 -13.86 1.38 -27.90
CA GLN A 207 -12.67 0.70 -28.40
C GLN A 207 -12.26 -0.45 -27.50
N ARG A 208 -11.83 -1.56 -28.11
CA ARG A 208 -11.26 -2.72 -27.40
C ARG A 208 -9.93 -2.36 -26.76
N VAL A 209 -9.85 -2.57 -25.46
CA VAL A 209 -8.64 -2.32 -24.68
C VAL A 209 -8.39 -3.48 -23.73
N VAL A 210 -7.13 -3.64 -23.33
CA VAL A 210 -6.71 -4.62 -22.34
C VAL A 210 -5.92 -3.87 -21.25
N ALA A 211 -6.31 -4.07 -20.00
CA ALA A 211 -5.48 -3.70 -18.85
C ALA A 211 -4.57 -4.87 -18.48
N ILE A 212 -3.33 -4.58 -18.13
CA ILE A 212 -2.39 -5.60 -17.68
C ILE A 212 -1.83 -5.16 -16.34
N GLY A 213 -1.89 -6.05 -15.37
CA GLY A 213 -1.41 -5.77 -14.04
C GLY A 213 -1.33 -7.03 -13.20
N SER A 214 -0.95 -6.84 -11.96
CA SER A 214 -0.75 -7.92 -11.01
C SER A 214 -1.75 -7.79 -9.87
N PRO A 215 -3.01 -8.23 -10.04
CA PRO A 215 -3.98 -8.21 -8.96
C PRO A 215 -3.50 -9.11 -7.82
N GLY A 216 -3.55 -8.60 -6.59
CA GLY A 216 -2.77 -9.16 -5.49
C GLY A 216 -3.16 -10.57 -5.03
N SER A 217 -2.19 -11.26 -4.44
CA SER A 217 -2.44 -12.06 -3.23
C SER A 217 -1.79 -11.32 -2.07
N GLY A 218 -2.56 -10.59 -1.27
CA GLY A 218 -2.10 -9.77 -0.15
C GLY A 218 -1.46 -10.59 1.00
N GLY A 219 -0.25 -11.07 0.78
CA GLY A 219 0.59 -11.77 1.74
C GLY A 219 1.99 -11.96 1.16
N ASP A 220 2.94 -12.42 1.98
CA ASP A 220 4.38 -12.59 1.67
C ASP A 220 4.70 -13.62 0.54
N GLY A 221 3.72 -13.95 -0.31
CA GLY A 221 3.87 -14.85 -1.46
C GLY A 221 4.07 -14.08 -2.77
N PRO A 222 4.86 -14.62 -3.71
CA PRO A 222 5.05 -13.97 -5.01
C PRO A 222 3.75 -13.98 -5.82
N THR A 223 3.38 -12.85 -6.42
CA THR A 223 2.47 -12.85 -7.58
C THR A 223 3.11 -13.73 -8.65
N LEU A 224 2.42 -14.79 -9.06
CA LEU A 224 3.00 -15.78 -9.95
C LEU A 224 3.14 -15.26 -11.38
N GLU A 225 2.15 -14.49 -11.87
CA GLU A 225 2.04 -14.04 -13.27
C GLU A 225 1.23 -12.73 -13.33
N ASN A 226 1.46 -11.87 -14.34
CA ASN A 226 0.56 -10.75 -14.62
C ASN A 226 -0.75 -11.27 -15.25
N LEU A 227 -1.87 -10.62 -14.92
CA LEU A 227 -3.18 -10.92 -15.50
C LEU A 227 -3.60 -9.85 -16.51
N THR A 228 -4.32 -10.29 -17.54
CA THR A 228 -4.94 -9.44 -18.55
C THR A 228 -6.43 -9.29 -18.28
N THR A 229 -6.95 -8.06 -18.32
CA THR A 229 -8.37 -7.76 -18.23
C THR A 229 -8.85 -7.09 -19.51
N ASP A 230 -9.65 -7.80 -20.30
CA ASP A 230 -10.34 -7.23 -21.45
C ASP A 230 -11.43 -6.23 -21.04
N GLY A 231 -11.57 -5.17 -21.82
CA GLY A 231 -12.64 -4.21 -21.63
C GLY A 231 -12.89 -3.27 -22.80
N ARG A 232 -13.54 -2.15 -22.48
CA ARG A 232 -13.84 -1.08 -23.42
C ARG A 232 -13.51 0.28 -22.83
N LEU A 233 -13.01 1.19 -23.66
CA LEU A 233 -12.93 2.61 -23.31
C LEU A 233 -14.34 3.20 -23.18
N GLY A 234 -14.59 3.86 -22.07
CA GLY A 234 -15.74 4.72 -21.82
C GLY A 234 -15.40 6.18 -22.11
N PRO A 235 -16.25 7.13 -21.68
CA PRO A 235 -16.03 8.57 -21.94
C PRO A 235 -14.79 9.14 -21.25
N GLU A 236 -14.28 10.26 -21.80
CA GLU A 236 -13.36 11.13 -21.08
C GLU A 236 -14.12 11.92 -20.01
N LEU A 237 -13.57 11.91 -18.81
CA LEU A 237 -14.04 12.59 -17.62
C LEU A 237 -13.05 13.70 -17.27
N THR A 238 -13.57 14.81 -16.75
CA THR A 238 -12.77 15.85 -16.09
C THR A 238 -13.15 15.78 -14.61
N LEU A 239 -12.19 15.39 -13.77
CA LEU A 239 -12.34 15.35 -12.33
C LEU A 239 -12.04 16.72 -11.72
N ASP A 240 -12.19 16.83 -10.40
CA ASP A 240 -11.72 17.98 -9.65
C ASP A 240 -10.25 18.29 -9.99
N ASP A 241 -9.86 19.57 -9.96
CA ASP A 241 -8.54 20.07 -10.34
C ASP A 241 -8.21 19.95 -11.86
N ASP A 242 -9.22 19.90 -12.73
CA ASP A 242 -9.10 19.78 -14.20
C ASP A 242 -8.38 18.51 -14.67
N GLU A 243 -8.35 17.48 -13.82
CA GLU A 243 -7.69 16.20 -14.07
C GLU A 243 -8.48 15.37 -15.08
N LYS A 244 -7.89 15.13 -16.26
CA LYS A 244 -8.50 14.29 -17.31
C LYS A 244 -8.30 12.81 -17.02
N ARG A 245 -9.38 12.04 -17.07
CA ARG A 245 -9.39 10.57 -16.93
C ARG A 245 -10.29 9.93 -17.99
N TRP A 246 -10.02 8.69 -18.33
CA TRP A 246 -10.94 7.90 -19.15
C TRP A 246 -11.64 6.87 -18.29
N ALA A 247 -12.97 6.82 -18.37
CA ALA A 247 -13.73 5.75 -17.76
C ALA A 247 -13.47 4.43 -18.51
N LEU A 248 -13.49 3.30 -17.79
CA LEU A 248 -13.28 1.99 -18.38
C LEU A 248 -14.45 1.06 -18.04
N SER A 249 -14.92 0.33 -19.04
CA SER A 249 -15.84 -0.80 -18.85
C SER A 249 -15.02 -2.07 -18.69
N MET A 250 -14.39 -2.21 -17.53
CA MET A 250 -13.64 -3.40 -17.10
C MET A 250 -13.51 -3.42 -15.57
N ALA A 251 -13.30 -4.59 -14.99
CA ALA A 251 -13.02 -4.71 -13.56
C ALA A 251 -11.53 -4.41 -13.30
N VAL A 252 -11.26 -3.26 -12.67
CA VAL A 252 -9.92 -2.91 -12.17
C VAL A 252 -9.94 -2.98 -10.65
N ASN A 253 -9.09 -3.82 -10.09
CA ASN A 253 -8.93 -3.99 -8.64
C ASN A 253 -7.51 -3.57 -8.20
N GLY A 254 -7.28 -3.56 -6.88
CA GLY A 254 -5.95 -3.35 -6.30
C GLY A 254 -4.90 -4.29 -6.92
N GLY A 255 -3.75 -3.72 -7.28
CA GLY A 255 -2.68 -4.40 -8.01
C GLY A 255 -2.62 -4.08 -9.52
N ASN A 256 -3.70 -3.56 -10.13
CA ASN A 256 -3.65 -3.09 -11.52
C ASN A 256 -3.19 -1.63 -11.66
N SER A 257 -3.32 -0.81 -10.62
CA SER A 257 -2.85 0.60 -10.61
C SER A 257 -1.41 0.71 -11.07
N GLY A 258 -1.14 1.59 -12.02
CA GLY A 258 0.17 1.83 -12.61
C GLY A 258 0.51 0.88 -13.76
N GLY A 259 -0.29 -0.18 -13.99
CA GLY A 259 -0.16 -1.05 -15.16
C GLY A 259 -0.61 -0.36 -16.47
N PRO A 260 -0.19 -0.87 -17.64
CA PRO A 260 -0.55 -0.26 -18.91
C PRO A 260 -2.00 -0.58 -19.29
N LEU A 261 -2.68 0.41 -19.87
CA LEU A 261 -3.87 0.23 -20.69
C LEU A 261 -3.44 0.18 -22.16
N VAL A 262 -3.61 -0.96 -22.82
CA VAL A 262 -3.18 -1.15 -24.21
C VAL A 262 -4.34 -1.25 -25.19
N ASP A 263 -4.10 -0.77 -26.40
CA ASP A 263 -4.98 -0.98 -27.55
C ASP A 263 -4.92 -2.44 -27.99
N ALA A 264 -6.03 -3.17 -27.85
CA ALA A 264 -6.04 -4.63 -27.99
C ALA A 264 -5.48 -5.16 -29.33
N PRO A 265 -5.73 -4.52 -30.50
CA PRO A 265 -5.17 -4.98 -31.77
C PRO A 265 -3.68 -4.71 -31.96
N SER A 266 -3.13 -3.64 -31.37
CA SER A 266 -1.74 -3.23 -31.59
C SER A 266 -0.78 -3.60 -30.47
N GLY A 267 -1.30 -3.81 -29.24
CA GLY A 267 -0.49 -3.96 -28.03
C GLY A 267 0.19 -2.67 -27.57
N GLU A 268 -0.09 -1.53 -28.21
CA GLU A 268 0.51 -0.25 -27.85
C GLU A 268 -0.22 0.37 -26.64
N VAL A 269 0.56 0.98 -25.76
CA VAL A 269 0.05 1.67 -24.57
C VAL A 269 -0.66 2.95 -24.98
N ILE A 270 -1.89 3.09 -24.52
CA ILE A 270 -2.74 4.28 -24.72
C ILE A 270 -3.13 4.94 -23.39
N GLY A 271 -2.77 4.36 -22.25
CA GLY A 271 -2.99 4.97 -20.95
C GLY A 271 -2.34 4.18 -19.82
N VAL A 272 -2.49 4.69 -18.60
CA VAL A 272 -2.04 4.04 -17.36
C VAL A 272 -3.25 3.81 -16.47
N ILE A 273 -3.43 2.58 -15.99
CA ILE A 273 -4.56 2.20 -15.16
C ILE A 273 -4.48 2.89 -13.81
N VAL A 274 -5.61 3.42 -13.33
CA VAL A 274 -5.77 3.95 -11.97
C VAL A 274 -6.92 3.19 -11.31
N ALA A 275 -6.62 2.34 -10.34
CA ALA A 275 -7.65 1.77 -9.48
C ALA A 275 -8.03 2.82 -8.43
N LYS A 276 -9.12 3.55 -8.65
CA LYS A 276 -9.65 4.51 -7.67
C LYS A 276 -10.92 3.95 -7.05
N PHE A 277 -10.95 3.88 -5.72
CA PHE A 277 -12.21 3.87 -4.98
C PHE A 277 -12.60 5.33 -4.79
N THR A 278 -13.76 5.75 -5.32
CA THR A 278 -14.38 7.00 -4.87
C THR A 278 -15.35 6.67 -3.72
N GLU A 279 -15.70 7.68 -2.92
CA GLU A 279 -16.61 7.55 -1.78
C GLU A 279 -18.00 7.00 -2.14
N THR A 280 -18.35 6.99 -3.43
CA THR A 280 -19.69 6.64 -3.90
C THR A 280 -19.73 5.47 -4.88
N GLU A 281 -18.70 5.21 -5.70
CA GLU A 281 -18.67 4.06 -6.62
C GLU A 281 -17.23 3.59 -6.95
N ALA A 282 -17.05 2.28 -7.19
CA ALA A 282 -15.84 1.76 -7.81
C ALA A 282 -15.88 2.09 -9.32
N GLN A 283 -15.11 3.08 -9.76
CA GLN A 283 -14.97 3.39 -11.18
C GLN A 283 -13.54 3.11 -11.65
N SER A 284 -13.43 2.21 -12.62
CA SER A 284 -12.16 1.91 -13.30
C SER A 284 -11.78 3.09 -14.18
N LEU A 285 -10.64 3.72 -13.90
CA LEU A 285 -10.14 4.89 -14.62
C LEU A 285 -8.79 4.61 -15.27
N ALA A 286 -8.46 5.40 -16.29
CA ALA A 286 -7.12 5.49 -16.84
C ALA A 286 -6.65 6.92 -17.01
N ILE A 287 -5.35 7.12 -16.80
CA ILE A 287 -4.62 8.32 -17.18
C ILE A 287 -4.42 8.28 -18.71
N PRO A 288 -4.85 9.31 -19.45
CA PRO A 288 -4.70 9.38 -20.91
C PRO A 288 -3.25 9.32 -21.39
N HIS A 289 -3.00 8.74 -22.57
CA HIS A 289 -1.67 8.71 -23.21
C HIS A 289 -1.00 10.09 -23.27
N SER A 290 -1.77 11.16 -23.44
CA SER A 290 -1.23 12.52 -23.60
C SER A 290 -0.51 13.01 -22.35
N ALA A 291 -1.00 12.65 -21.16
CA ALA A 291 -0.30 12.89 -19.90
C ALA A 291 0.97 12.05 -19.80
N LEU A 292 0.85 10.74 -20.09
CA LEU A 292 1.99 9.81 -20.09
C LEU A 292 3.13 10.29 -21.00
N VAL A 293 2.84 10.63 -22.25
CA VAL A 293 3.84 11.08 -23.24
C VAL A 293 4.50 12.38 -22.80
N ARG A 294 3.72 13.34 -22.29
CA ARG A 294 4.23 14.63 -21.80
C ARG A 294 5.18 14.44 -20.62
N GLU A 295 4.78 13.66 -19.62
CA GLU A 295 5.58 13.45 -18.42
C GLU A 295 6.78 12.53 -18.65
N LEU A 296 6.66 11.55 -19.56
CA LEU A 296 7.79 10.71 -19.98
C LEU A 296 8.88 11.54 -20.69
N ALA A 297 8.49 12.51 -21.52
CA ALA A 297 9.44 13.42 -22.17
C ALA A 297 10.17 14.30 -21.14
N ARG A 298 9.48 14.77 -20.09
CA ARG A 298 10.07 15.53 -18.99
C ARG A 298 11.02 14.68 -18.16
N ALA A 299 10.64 13.45 -17.83
CA ALA A 299 11.49 12.49 -17.12
C ALA A 299 12.81 12.24 -17.89
N GLY A 300 12.72 12.11 -19.22
CA GLY A 300 13.88 11.97 -20.10
C GLY A 300 14.80 13.19 -20.18
N GLN A 301 14.36 14.36 -19.71
CA GLN A 301 15.15 15.60 -19.71
C GLN A 301 15.59 16.02 -18.30
N ALA A 302 15.19 15.26 -17.27
CA ALA A 302 15.45 15.61 -15.88
C ALA A 302 16.95 15.52 -15.55
N SER A 303 17.52 16.67 -15.17
CA SER A 303 18.89 16.78 -14.65
C SER A 303 19.04 16.06 -13.31
N GLN A 304 20.28 15.81 -12.86
CA GLN A 304 20.52 15.24 -11.53
C GLN A 304 19.94 16.12 -10.41
N ASP A 305 20.05 17.44 -10.52
CA ASP A 305 19.47 18.37 -9.54
C ASP A 305 17.93 18.28 -9.52
N THR A 306 17.31 18.15 -10.69
CA THR A 306 15.86 17.94 -10.80
C THR A 306 15.43 16.64 -10.12
N ARG A 307 16.18 15.55 -10.33
CA ARG A 307 15.91 14.24 -9.70
C ARG A 307 16.07 14.31 -8.19
N ALA A 308 17.12 14.98 -7.70
CA ALA A 308 17.33 15.19 -6.27
C ALA A 308 16.19 16.01 -5.64
N ALA A 309 15.71 17.06 -6.32
CA ALA A 309 14.56 17.84 -5.86
C ALA A 309 13.25 17.04 -5.85
N VAL A 310 13.03 16.19 -6.86
CA VAL A 310 11.91 15.26 -6.95
C VAL A 310 11.92 14.25 -5.79
N LEU A 311 13.07 13.63 -5.51
CA LEU A 311 13.25 12.73 -4.37
C LEU A 311 13.00 13.46 -3.04
N SER A 312 13.54 14.67 -2.88
CA SER A 312 13.33 15.51 -1.71
C SER A 312 11.86 15.81 -1.47
N LEU A 313 11.12 16.18 -2.52
CA LEU A 313 9.69 16.46 -2.44
C LEU A 313 8.90 15.20 -2.03
N HIS A 314 9.24 14.05 -2.62
CA HIS A 314 8.63 12.77 -2.24
C HIS A 314 8.83 12.46 -0.76
N ARG A 315 10.08 12.55 -0.28
CA ARG A 315 10.43 12.33 1.14
C ARG A 315 9.66 13.24 2.08
N GLN A 316 9.59 14.53 1.77
CA GLN A 316 8.82 15.50 2.55
C GLN A 316 7.33 15.10 2.64
N ARG A 317 6.71 14.75 1.51
CA ARG A 317 5.30 14.33 1.46
C ARG A 317 5.06 13.01 2.19
N TYR A 318 5.98 12.05 2.04
CA TYR A 318 5.98 10.78 2.75
C TYR A 318 5.96 10.99 4.28
N CYS A 319 6.91 11.77 4.82
CA CYS A 319 6.98 12.03 6.25
C CYS A 319 5.69 12.67 6.79
N VAL A 320 5.16 13.70 6.11
CA VAL A 320 3.91 14.36 6.52
C VAL A 320 2.74 13.37 6.53
N ARG A 321 2.60 12.54 5.49
CA ARG A 321 1.50 11.57 5.38
C ARG A 321 1.59 10.50 6.48
N ARG A 322 2.78 9.95 6.70
CA ARG A 322 3.00 8.93 7.75
C ARG A 322 2.75 9.48 9.15
N MET A 323 3.23 10.69 9.44
CA MET A 323 2.98 11.36 10.73
C MET A 323 1.49 11.65 10.93
N ALA A 324 0.78 12.06 9.88
CA ALA A 324 -0.67 12.27 9.93
C ALA A 324 -1.41 10.97 10.28
N ARG A 325 -1.04 9.84 9.67
CA ARG A 325 -1.61 8.52 9.96
C ARG A 325 -1.43 8.12 11.42
N ILE A 326 -0.22 8.27 11.96
CA ILE A 326 0.07 7.97 13.37
C ILE A 326 -0.73 8.85 14.33
N LEU A 327 -0.86 10.14 14.04
CA LEU A 327 -1.69 11.05 14.84
C LEU A 327 -3.18 10.68 14.79
N GLY A 328 -3.67 10.22 13.64
CA GLY A 328 -5.03 9.69 13.48
C GLY A 328 -5.32 8.53 14.42
N VAL A 329 -4.46 7.51 14.38
CA VAL A 329 -4.57 6.32 15.25
C VAL A 329 -4.50 6.70 16.73
N THR A 330 -3.61 7.62 17.08
CA THR A 330 -3.43 8.10 18.46
C THR A 330 -4.71 8.74 18.98
N SER A 331 -5.30 9.66 18.22
CA SER A 331 -6.55 10.32 18.60
C SER A 331 -7.68 9.31 18.75
N PHE A 332 -7.85 8.41 17.78
CA PHE A 332 -8.94 7.44 17.80
C PHE A 332 -8.87 6.51 19.02
N ALA A 333 -7.69 5.92 19.27
CA ALA A 333 -7.48 5.07 20.43
C ALA A 333 -7.77 5.82 21.73
N PHE A 334 -7.35 7.09 21.80
CA PHE A 334 -7.55 7.94 22.97
C PHE A 334 -9.02 8.32 23.20
N ASP A 335 -9.74 8.73 22.16
CA ASP A 335 -11.15 9.10 22.26
C ASP A 335 -12.01 7.92 22.70
N ARG A 336 -11.72 6.72 22.16
CA ARG A 336 -12.36 5.47 22.59
C ARG A 336 -12.00 5.10 24.04
N SER A 337 -10.85 5.53 24.54
CA SER A 337 -10.42 5.36 25.95
C SER A 337 -11.32 6.14 26.90
N ILE A 338 -11.53 7.41 26.57
CA ILE A 338 -12.32 8.33 27.37
C ILE A 338 -13.78 7.87 27.39
N ALA A 339 -14.31 7.46 26.23
CA ALA A 339 -15.68 6.97 26.12
C ALA A 339 -15.92 5.74 27.02
N ALA A 340 -14.99 4.77 27.01
CA ALA A 340 -15.08 3.59 27.86
C ALA A 340 -14.96 3.92 29.36
N ALA A 341 -14.02 4.79 29.75
CA ALA A 341 -13.85 5.20 31.15
C ALA A 341 -15.11 5.91 31.69
N ARG A 342 -15.76 6.76 30.88
CA ARG A 342 -17.02 7.44 31.25
C ARG A 342 -18.18 6.46 31.40
N ALA A 343 -18.26 5.44 30.55
CA ALA A 343 -19.31 4.43 30.62
C ALA A 343 -19.24 3.55 31.89
N ASN A 344 -18.06 3.45 32.52
CA ASN A 344 -17.81 2.65 33.73
C ASN A 344 -17.70 3.50 35.02
N SER A 345 -18.16 4.75 34.99
CA SER A 345 -18.01 5.70 36.11
C SER A 345 -18.84 5.40 37.37
N ASP A 346 -19.67 4.34 37.34
CA ASP A 346 -20.50 3.89 38.48
C ASP A 346 -19.68 3.32 39.66
N GLU A 347 -18.36 3.10 39.51
CA GLU A 347 -17.47 2.54 40.54
C GLU A 347 -16.77 3.58 41.44
N GLY A 348 -17.06 4.88 41.28
CA GLY A 348 -16.42 5.95 42.04
C GLY A 348 -14.98 6.27 41.58
N ALA A 349 -14.31 7.22 42.25
CA ALA A 349 -13.01 7.76 41.80
C ALA A 349 -11.91 6.70 41.59
N ALA A 350 -11.84 5.69 42.48
CA ALA A 350 -10.85 4.61 42.36
C ALA A 350 -11.13 3.67 41.16
N GLY A 351 -12.40 3.44 40.81
CA GLY A 351 -12.77 2.68 39.61
C GLY A 351 -12.50 3.46 38.33
N MET A 352 -12.68 4.79 38.37
CA MET A 352 -12.35 5.68 37.26
C MET A 352 -10.84 5.66 36.94
N ASP A 353 -9.97 5.65 37.96
CA ASP A 353 -8.52 5.52 37.78
C ASP A 353 -8.10 4.21 37.15
N ALA A 354 -8.68 3.11 37.64
CA ALA A 354 -8.37 1.78 37.15
C ALA A 354 -8.79 1.66 35.68
N ALA A 355 -10.03 2.03 35.35
CA ALA A 355 -10.56 1.97 34.00
C ALA A 355 -9.79 2.89 33.03
N PHE A 356 -9.46 4.12 33.45
CA PHE A 356 -8.71 5.07 32.62
C PHE A 356 -7.29 4.57 32.34
N ASN A 357 -6.56 4.12 33.35
CA ASN A 357 -5.17 3.65 33.18
C ASN A 357 -5.11 2.28 32.47
N GLU A 358 -6.07 1.38 32.67
CA GLU A 358 -6.19 0.12 31.93
C GLU A 358 -6.40 0.39 30.43
N TYR A 359 -7.29 1.32 30.11
CA TYR A 359 -7.52 1.67 28.72
C TYR A 359 -6.31 2.39 28.13
N LYS A 360 -5.68 3.35 28.83
CA LYS A 360 -4.43 3.98 28.38
C LYS A 360 -3.35 2.94 28.07
N THR A 361 -3.25 1.87 28.87
CA THR A 361 -2.31 0.77 28.62
C THR A 361 -2.63 0.05 27.30
N SER A 362 -3.91 -0.17 27.02
CA SER A 362 -4.37 -0.76 25.75
C SER A 362 -4.07 0.16 24.56
N ALA A 363 -4.34 1.47 24.69
CA ALA A 363 -4.01 2.46 23.67
C ALA A 363 -2.49 2.56 23.43
N ALA A 364 -1.69 2.55 24.51
CA ALA A 364 -0.23 2.53 24.44
C ALA A 364 0.29 1.30 23.71
N ALA A 365 -0.33 0.13 23.89
CA ALA A 365 0.07 -1.10 23.21
C ALA A 365 -0.23 -1.05 21.70
N VAL A 366 -1.41 -0.56 21.31
CA VAL A 366 -1.77 -0.35 19.89
C VAL A 366 -0.82 0.65 19.24
N PHE A 367 -0.58 1.77 19.92
CA PHE A 367 0.33 2.81 19.45
C PHE A 367 1.76 2.28 19.35
N ALA A 368 2.28 1.60 20.37
CA ALA A 368 3.64 1.08 20.36
C ALA A 368 3.91 0.11 19.21
N LYS A 369 2.92 -0.73 18.83
CA LYS A 369 3.04 -1.62 17.68
C LYS A 369 3.22 -0.86 16.37
N GLN A 370 2.48 0.23 16.18
CA GLN A 370 2.59 1.04 14.96
C GLN A 370 3.77 2.02 15.00
N PHE A 371 4.15 2.45 16.20
CA PHE A 371 5.17 3.48 16.41
C PHE A 371 6.59 2.95 16.28
N ALA A 372 6.86 1.69 16.65
CA ALA A 372 8.21 1.14 16.62
C ALA A 372 8.82 1.13 15.20
N ASP A 373 8.06 0.65 14.21
CA ASP A 373 8.49 0.64 12.81
C ASP A 373 8.46 2.05 12.21
N PHE A 374 7.47 2.85 12.62
CA PHE A 374 7.34 4.24 12.19
C PHE A 374 8.53 5.11 12.62
N SER A 375 8.92 5.08 13.89
CA SER A 375 9.97 5.95 14.44
C SER A 375 11.33 5.64 13.81
N GLY A 376 11.64 4.36 13.55
CA GLY A 376 12.86 3.98 12.85
C GLY A 376 12.91 4.50 11.41
N THR A 377 11.85 4.24 10.62
CA THR A 377 11.85 4.58 9.20
C THR A 377 11.62 6.08 8.96
N VAL A 378 10.58 6.66 9.57
CA VAL A 378 10.25 8.07 9.41
C VAL A 378 11.27 8.96 10.12
N GLY A 379 11.80 8.54 11.28
CA GLY A 379 12.88 9.25 11.95
C GLY A 379 14.14 9.35 11.08
N GLY A 380 14.54 8.24 10.44
CA GLY A 380 15.65 8.23 9.48
C GLY A 380 15.43 9.16 8.28
N GLU A 381 14.24 9.15 7.68
CA GLU A 381 13.93 10.07 6.57
C GLU A 381 13.90 11.55 7.03
N VAL A 382 13.44 11.85 8.25
CA VAL A 382 13.48 13.21 8.81
C VAL A 382 14.91 13.67 9.09
N GLU A 383 15.79 12.76 9.51
CA GLU A 383 17.23 13.02 9.69
C GLU A 383 17.90 13.32 8.35
N ASP A 384 17.69 12.47 7.34
CA ASP A 384 18.17 12.68 5.97
C ASP A 384 17.73 14.05 5.41
N LEU A 385 16.48 14.45 5.67
CA LEU A 385 15.95 15.74 5.23
C LEU A 385 16.60 16.95 5.93
N GLN A 386 17.26 16.79 7.08
CA GLN A 386 17.95 17.91 7.74
C GLN A 386 19.10 18.44 6.87
N ASP A 387 19.84 17.53 6.24
CA ASP A 387 21.00 17.87 5.41
C ASP A 387 20.64 18.07 3.92
N ASP A 388 19.41 17.75 3.51
CA ASP A 388 18.96 17.87 2.12
C ASP A 388 18.79 19.33 1.67
N PRO A 389 19.60 19.85 0.73
CA PRO A 389 19.51 21.24 0.28
C PRO A 389 18.22 21.56 -0.49
N ASN A 390 17.51 20.56 -1.00
CA ASN A 390 16.26 20.74 -1.75
C ASN A 390 15.02 20.74 -0.85
N CYS A 391 15.17 20.38 0.42
CA CYS A 391 14.06 20.36 1.34
C CYS A 391 13.76 21.76 1.89
N ASP A 392 12.48 22.13 1.91
CA ASP A 392 12.07 23.45 2.35
C ASP A 392 12.40 23.68 3.84
N PRO A 393 13.14 24.74 4.21
CA PRO A 393 13.58 24.97 5.58
C PRO A 393 12.45 25.02 6.64
N ARG A 394 11.24 25.48 6.30
CA ARG A 394 10.14 25.41 7.28
C ARG A 394 9.46 24.05 7.31
N VAL A 395 9.53 23.26 6.23
CA VAL A 395 9.11 21.86 6.27
C VAL A 395 10.06 21.06 7.15
N LYS A 396 11.38 21.24 7.01
CA LYS A 396 12.39 20.64 7.90
C LYS A 396 12.07 20.84 9.38
N ARG A 397 11.92 22.11 9.79
CA ARG A 397 11.60 22.47 11.18
C ARG A 397 10.25 21.90 11.63
N GLY A 398 9.25 21.93 10.76
CA GLY A 398 7.93 21.38 11.05
C GLY A 398 7.97 19.87 11.27
N LEU A 399 8.68 19.13 10.41
CA LEU A 399 8.86 17.69 10.55
C LEU A 399 9.61 17.31 11.83
N SER A 400 10.71 17.99 12.15
CA SER A 400 11.45 17.75 13.40
C SER A 400 10.60 18.02 14.63
N LYS A 401 9.83 19.11 14.63
CA LYS A 401 8.90 19.41 15.71
C LYS A 401 7.82 18.34 15.81
N LEU A 402 7.24 17.93 14.68
CA LEU A 402 6.16 16.96 14.64
C LEU A 402 6.62 15.59 15.15
N LEU A 403 7.82 15.15 14.76
CA LEU A 403 8.42 13.93 15.27
C LEU A 403 8.59 13.99 16.80
N SER A 404 9.16 15.08 17.32
CA SER A 404 9.31 15.31 18.76
C SER A 404 7.97 15.33 19.49
N ASP A 405 6.95 16.01 18.94
CA ASP A 405 5.62 16.05 19.56
C ASP A 405 4.98 14.66 19.65
N ILE A 406 5.12 13.84 18.60
CA ILE A 406 4.58 12.46 18.57
C ILE A 406 5.33 11.57 19.56
N GLU A 407 6.66 11.72 19.68
CA GLU A 407 7.46 11.03 20.69
C GLU A 407 7.04 11.40 22.12
N ASP A 408 6.85 12.69 22.39
CA ASP A 408 6.36 13.18 23.68
C ASP A 408 4.95 12.65 24.00
N GLN A 409 4.05 12.64 23.01
CA GLN A 409 2.71 12.06 23.12
C GLN A 409 2.77 10.57 23.44
N ALA A 410 3.64 9.81 22.76
CA ALA A 410 3.85 8.39 23.00
C ALA A 410 4.23 8.10 24.45
N ASP A 411 5.14 8.92 24.99
CA ASP A 411 5.61 8.79 26.36
C ASP A 411 4.56 9.25 27.39
N GLU A 412 3.78 10.28 27.07
CA GLU A 412 2.70 10.79 27.92
C GLU A 412 1.56 9.76 28.08
N ILE A 413 1.21 9.01 27.03
CA ILE A 413 0.23 7.92 27.10
C ILE A 413 0.71 6.80 28.04
N ARG A 414 2.01 6.54 28.15
CA ARG A 414 2.56 5.48 29.01
C ARG A 414 2.59 5.84 30.50
N ARG A 415 2.46 7.12 30.85
CA ARG A 415 2.50 7.58 32.25
C ARG A 415 1.20 7.24 32.98
N ARG A 416 1.33 6.77 34.22
CA ARG A 416 0.18 6.60 35.13
C ARG A 416 -0.35 7.97 35.56
N VAL A 417 -1.67 8.13 35.58
CA VAL A 417 -2.34 9.40 35.94
C VAL A 417 -3.26 9.16 37.14
N PRO A 418 -3.10 9.91 38.25
CA PRO A 418 -4.03 9.92 39.39
C PRO A 418 -5.40 10.53 39.05
N SER A 419 -6.48 10.13 39.75
CA SER A 419 -7.86 10.64 39.54
C SER A 419 -7.97 12.13 39.41
N ASP A 420 -7.32 12.84 40.31
CA ASP A 420 -7.39 14.29 40.45
C ASP A 420 -6.64 15.04 39.35
N GLU A 421 -5.79 14.35 38.58
CA GLU A 421 -5.04 14.91 37.46
C GLU A 421 -5.59 14.51 36.08
N ILE A 422 -6.63 13.65 36.02
CA ILE A 422 -7.14 13.11 34.74
C ILE A 422 -7.58 14.24 33.80
N GLU A 423 -8.40 15.18 34.25
CA GLU A 423 -8.91 16.25 33.39
C GLU A 423 -7.80 17.18 32.87
N ASP A 424 -6.82 17.51 33.73
CA ASP A 424 -5.66 18.31 33.34
C ASP A 424 -4.77 17.58 32.33
N PHE A 425 -4.58 16.27 32.51
CA PHE A 425 -3.91 15.42 31.53
C PHE A 425 -4.66 15.40 30.20
N LEU A 426 -5.98 15.18 30.21
CA LEU A 426 -6.81 15.17 29.00
C LEU A 426 -6.72 16.48 28.23
N GLY A 427 -6.80 17.62 28.93
CA GLY A 427 -6.68 18.94 28.34
C GLY A 427 -5.33 19.16 27.66
N ARG A 428 -4.23 18.82 28.33
CA ARG A 428 -2.87 18.93 27.76
C ARG A 428 -2.65 18.01 26.58
N PHE A 429 -3.03 16.74 26.71
CA PHE A 429 -2.84 15.75 25.65
C PHE A 429 -3.64 16.09 24.40
N ARG A 430 -4.92 16.48 24.55
CA ARG A 430 -5.75 16.94 23.42
C ARG A 430 -5.14 18.17 22.75
N GLY A 431 -4.72 19.16 23.53
CA GLY A 431 -4.06 20.36 23.00
C GLY A 431 -2.78 20.04 22.22
N SER A 432 -1.99 19.06 22.69
CA SER A 432 -0.80 18.56 21.99
C SER A 432 -1.18 17.94 20.64
N VAL A 433 -2.14 17.00 20.61
CA VAL A 433 -2.58 16.34 19.37
C VAL A 433 -3.19 17.32 18.38
N GLU A 434 -4.01 18.28 18.85
CA GLU A 434 -4.58 19.34 18.02
C GLU A 434 -3.49 20.25 17.43
N GLY A 435 -2.47 20.60 18.23
CA GLY A 435 -1.30 21.34 17.76
C GLY A 435 -0.53 20.60 16.66
N SER A 436 -0.29 19.31 16.85
CA SER A 436 0.37 18.46 15.84
C SER A 436 -0.47 18.33 14.56
N ARG A 437 -1.79 18.18 14.67
CA ARG A 437 -2.71 18.15 13.51
C ARG A 437 -2.72 19.47 12.75
N ALA A 438 -2.75 20.60 13.45
CA ALA A 438 -2.66 21.92 12.81
C ALA A 438 -1.33 22.09 12.07
N LEU A 439 -0.23 21.59 12.64
CA LEU A 439 1.07 21.59 11.98
C LEU A 439 1.08 20.69 10.74
N VAL A 440 0.54 19.47 10.81
CA VAL A 440 0.34 18.58 9.65
C VAL A 440 -0.42 19.30 8.53
N LYS A 441 -1.54 19.96 8.86
CA LYS A 441 -2.34 20.70 7.88
C LYS A 441 -1.52 21.81 7.21
N SER A 442 -0.78 22.59 7.99
CA SER A 442 0.09 23.65 7.46
C SER A 442 1.21 23.11 6.56
N LEU A 443 1.79 21.97 6.92
CA LEU A 443 2.81 21.30 6.09
C LEU A 443 2.21 20.71 4.81
N ALA A 444 1.04 20.08 4.89
CA ALA A 444 0.32 19.52 3.76
C ALA A 444 -0.07 20.60 2.73
N GLU A 445 -0.63 21.73 3.18
CA GLU A 445 -0.93 22.88 2.33
C GLU A 445 0.33 23.38 1.60
N ARG A 446 1.44 23.46 2.32
CA ARG A 446 2.72 23.93 1.78
C ARG A 446 3.32 22.99 0.74
N LEU A 447 3.12 21.69 0.93
CA LEU A 447 3.55 20.65 0.00
C LEU A 447 2.52 20.34 -1.09
N GLN A 448 1.42 21.10 -1.17
CA GLN A 448 0.33 20.88 -2.12
C GLN A 448 -0.21 19.45 -2.03
N MET A 449 -0.41 18.99 -0.80
CA MET A 449 -1.06 17.72 -0.50
C MET A 449 -2.54 17.99 -0.26
N LYS A 450 -3.40 17.08 -0.70
CA LYS A 450 -4.76 17.03 -0.16
C LYS A 450 -4.64 16.85 1.35
N PRO A 451 -5.40 17.60 2.17
CA PRO A 451 -5.34 17.43 3.60
C PRO A 451 -5.61 15.94 3.89
N PRO A 452 -4.81 15.29 4.74
CA PRO A 452 -5.09 13.93 5.13
C PRO A 452 -6.49 13.94 5.78
N GLU A 453 -7.48 13.46 5.04
CA GLU A 453 -8.82 13.24 5.57
C GLU A 453 -8.70 12.29 6.75
N ASN A 454 -9.63 12.38 7.70
CA ASN A 454 -9.73 11.38 8.76
C ASN A 454 -10.12 10.05 8.10
N GLN A 455 -9.15 9.31 7.54
CA GLN A 455 -9.32 8.03 6.85
C GLN A 455 -9.83 6.89 7.78
N GLN A 456 -10.34 7.22 8.97
CA GLN A 456 -10.91 6.30 9.94
C GLN A 456 -12.40 6.54 10.22
N GLU A 457 -13.09 7.41 9.47
CA GLU A 457 -14.56 7.29 9.41
C GLU A 457 -15.01 6.16 8.44
N GLN A 458 -14.08 5.56 7.68
CA GLN A 458 -14.38 4.59 6.60
C GLN A 458 -13.87 3.15 6.81
N GLU A 459 -13.07 2.87 7.85
CA GLU A 459 -12.67 1.50 8.28
C GLU A 459 -13.25 1.19 9.66
#